data_AF-A0A534XDG0-F1
#
_entry.id   AF-A0A534XDG0-F1
#
_cell.length_a   1.000
_cell.length_b   1.000
_cell.length_c   1.000
_cell.angle_alpha   90.00
_cell.angle_beta   90.00
_cell.angle_gamma   90.00
#
_symmetry.space_group_name_H-M   'P 1'
#
loop_
_entity.id
_entity.type
_entity.pdbx_description
1 polymer ?
#
loop_
_entity_poly.entity_id
_entity_poly.type
_entity_poly.pdbx_seq_one_letter_code
_entity_poly.pdbx_strand_id
1 'polypeptide(L)'
;MTRYTAAEARKHLSGLLNAAERGQEVVIERRGVRFVVKADRSAPRRAKRRESIFEFIDPVVMEGEWTWAWGRKGLRFAPRRGRAR
;
A
#
# COMPACT_ATOMS: atom_id res chain seq x y z
N MET A 1 -10.29 17.84 -24.22
CA MET A 1 -10.05 18.99 -23.33
C MET A 1 -11.36 19.75 -23.21
N THR A 2 -11.95 19.81 -22.02
CA THR A 2 -13.30 20.38 -21.84
C THR A 2 -13.18 21.71 -21.09
N ARG A 3 -13.73 22.78 -21.68
CA ARG A 3 -13.69 24.13 -21.12
C ARG A 3 -15.03 24.46 -20.47
N TYR A 4 -14.97 25.04 -19.28
CA TYR A 4 -16.13 25.46 -18.50
C TYR A 4 -15.98 26.91 -18.08
N THR A 5 -17.08 27.62 -18.01
CA THR A 5 -17.13 28.91 -17.32
C THR A 5 -17.07 28.71 -15.80
N ALA A 6 -16.67 29.75 -15.07
CA ALA A 6 -16.72 29.70 -13.59
C ALA A 6 -18.13 29.43 -13.03
N ALA A 7 -19.18 29.80 -13.75
CA ALA A 7 -20.57 29.58 -13.33
C ALA A 7 -20.97 28.10 -13.47
N GLU A 8 -20.64 27.47 -14.59
CA GLU A 8 -20.86 26.03 -14.81
C GLU A 8 -20.02 25.19 -13.86
N ALA A 9 -18.77 25.60 -13.63
CA ALA A 9 -17.88 24.91 -12.71
C ALA A 9 -18.43 24.89 -11.28
N ARG A 10 -19.09 25.97 -10.83
CA ARG A 10 -19.74 26.02 -9.51
C ARG A 10 -20.95 25.10 -9.42
N LYS A 11 -21.75 25.01 -10.49
CA LYS A 11 -22.95 24.15 -10.52
C LYS A 11 -22.60 22.65 -10.58
N HIS A 12 -21.51 22.29 -11.26
CA HIS A 12 -21.15 20.90 -11.56
C HIS A 12 -19.79 20.49 -10.99
N LEU A 13 -19.36 21.10 -9.88
CA LEU A 13 -18.01 20.94 -9.33
C LEU A 13 -17.64 19.46 -9.10
N SER A 14 -18.52 18.67 -8.48
CA SER A 14 -18.25 17.26 -8.21
C SER A 14 -18.02 16.45 -9.49
N GLY A 15 -18.78 16.73 -10.54
CA GLY A 15 -18.61 16.07 -11.83
C GLY A 15 -17.27 16.41 -12.50
N LEU A 16 -16.84 17.66 -12.38
CA LEU A 16 -15.54 18.13 -12.88
C LEU A 16 -14.37 17.51 -12.11
N LEU A 17 -14.48 17.40 -10.79
CA LEU A 17 -13.46 16.73 -9.97
C LEU A 17 -13.36 15.24 -10.33
N ASN A 18 -14.49 14.55 -10.50
CA ASN A 18 -14.49 13.15 -10.95
C ASN A 18 -13.84 12.99 -12.34
N ALA A 19 -14.09 13.93 -13.26
CA ALA A 19 -13.45 13.93 -14.57
C ALA A 19 -11.94 14.13 -14.45
N ALA A 20 -11.50 15.08 -13.61
CA ALA A 20 -10.09 15.35 -13.35
C ALA A 20 -9.38 14.16 -12.66
N GLU A 21 -10.06 13.48 -11.72
CA GLU A 21 -9.56 12.25 -11.07
C GLU A 21 -9.37 11.10 -12.04
N ARG A 22 -10.22 10.98 -13.06
CA ARG A 22 -10.07 10.01 -14.15
C ARG A 22 -8.99 10.41 -15.17
N GLY A 23 -8.31 11.53 -14.96
CA GLY A 23 -7.23 12.01 -15.83
C GLY A 23 -7.71 12.85 -17.02
N GLN A 24 -8.98 13.28 -17.05
CA GLN A 24 -9.45 14.21 -18.07
C GLN A 24 -9.01 15.63 -17.72
N GLU A 25 -8.43 16.34 -18.68
CA GLU A 25 -8.01 17.72 -18.48
C GLU A 25 -9.23 18.66 -18.56
N VAL A 26 -9.53 19.30 -17.42
CA VAL A 26 -10.63 20.25 -17.24
C VAL A 26 -10.05 21.66 -17.12
N VAL A 27 -10.56 22.58 -17.92
CA VAL A 27 -10.14 23.99 -17.89
C VAL A 27 -11.32 24.89 -17.55
N ILE A 28 -11.12 25.76 -16.57
CA ILE A 28 -12.12 26.73 -16.12
C ILE A 28 -11.66 28.12 -16.56
N GLU A 29 -12.50 28.85 -17.28
CA GLU A 29 -12.23 30.24 -17.68
C GLU A 29 -13.03 31.23 -16.81
N ARG A 30 -12.33 32.25 -16.29
CA ARG A 30 -12.92 33.34 -15.54
C ARG A 30 -12.21 34.65 -15.85
N ARG A 31 -12.93 35.62 -16.42
CA ARG A 31 -12.41 36.98 -16.69
C ARG A 31 -11.08 36.95 -17.48
N GLY A 32 -10.98 36.07 -18.48
CA GLY A 32 -9.76 35.90 -19.30
C GLY A 32 -8.65 35.05 -18.65
N VAL A 33 -8.81 34.62 -17.39
CA VAL A 33 -7.86 33.72 -16.72
C VAL A 33 -8.31 32.28 -16.91
N ARG A 34 -7.36 31.42 -17.31
CA ARG A 34 -7.55 29.96 -17.45
C ARG A 34 -6.99 29.25 -16.22
N PHE A 35 -7.84 28.45 -15.58
CA PHE A 35 -7.49 27.57 -14.48
C PHE A 35 -7.55 26.13 -14.97
N VAL A 36 -6.49 25.37 -14.75
CA VAL A 36 -6.43 23.96 -15.13
C VAL A 36 -6.63 23.12 -13.88
N VAL A 37 -7.63 22.23 -13.91
CA VAL A 37 -7.92 21.31 -12.81
C VAL A 37 -7.35 19.95 -13.17
N LYS A 38 -6.42 19.47 -12.34
CA LYS A 38 -5.78 18.16 -12.44
C LYS A 38 -5.79 17.50 -11.08
N ALA A 39 -5.97 16.19 -11.03
CA ALA A 39 -5.82 15.45 -9.81
C ALA A 39 -4.33 15.37 -9.44
N ASP A 40 -3.97 16.01 -8.34
CA ASP A 40 -2.65 15.85 -7.73
C ASP A 40 -2.66 14.58 -6.87
N ARG A 41 -2.22 13.47 -7.47
CA ARG A 41 -1.98 12.24 -6.72
C ARG A 41 -0.61 12.38 -6.09
N SER A 42 -0.58 12.74 -4.81
CA SER A 42 0.60 12.55 -3.98
C SER A 42 1.14 11.15 -4.27
N ALA A 43 2.37 11.07 -4.79
CA ALA A 43 2.97 9.79 -5.19
C ALA A 43 2.76 8.78 -4.05
N PRO A 44 2.33 7.54 -4.34
CA PRO A 44 2.06 6.56 -3.28
C PRO A 44 3.29 6.52 -2.39
N ARG A 45 3.10 6.93 -1.13
CA ARG A 45 4.17 7.04 -0.14
C ARG A 45 4.80 5.66 -0.10
N ARG A 46 5.97 5.50 -0.74
CA ARG A 46 6.63 4.22 -0.99
C ARG A 46 6.60 3.47 0.33
N ALA A 47 5.83 2.39 0.40
CA ALA A 47 5.61 1.69 1.65
C ALA A 47 7.00 1.38 2.21
N LYS A 48 7.32 1.98 3.36
CA LYS A 48 8.63 1.80 3.98
C LYS A 48 8.72 0.29 4.25
N ARG A 49 9.55 -0.40 3.47
CA ARG A 49 9.76 -1.85 3.58
C ARG A 49 10.05 -2.12 5.04
N ARG A 50 9.14 -2.81 5.75
CA ARG A 50 9.36 -3.19 7.15
C ARG A 50 10.64 -4.01 7.15
N GLU A 51 11.68 -3.47 7.78
CA GLU A 51 12.89 -4.23 8.06
C GLU A 51 12.46 -5.42 8.91
N SER A 52 12.76 -6.62 8.43
CA SER A 52 12.50 -7.86 9.16
C SER A 52 13.33 -7.81 10.44
N ILE A 53 12.67 -7.91 11.60
CA ILE A 53 13.34 -7.91 12.92
C ILE A 53 14.19 -9.19 13.09
N PHE A 54 13.92 -10.24 12.31
CA PHE A 54 14.68 -11.47 12.32
C PHE A 54 15.62 -11.50 11.12
N GLU A 55 16.94 -11.54 11.39
CA GLU A 55 18.00 -11.66 10.38
C GLU A 55 18.18 -13.10 9.89
N PHE A 56 17.89 -14.10 10.74
CA PHE A 56 17.96 -15.51 10.38
C PHE A 56 16.95 -16.30 11.21
N ILE A 57 15.98 -16.93 10.56
CA ILE A 57 15.03 -17.84 11.21
C ILE A 57 15.47 -19.25 10.82
N ASP A 58 15.78 -20.08 11.82
CA ASP A 58 16.08 -21.49 11.61
C ASP A 58 14.85 -22.16 10.94
N PRO A 59 14.99 -22.77 9.75
CA PRO A 59 13.88 -23.41 9.03
C PRO A 59 13.10 -24.41 9.89
N VAL A 60 13.77 -25.09 10.83
CA VAL A 60 13.17 -26.11 11.70
C VAL A 60 12.19 -25.48 12.71
N VAL A 61 12.36 -24.21 13.07
CA VAL A 61 11.40 -23.47 13.91
C VAL A 61 10.14 -23.11 13.11
N MET A 62 10.29 -22.80 11.83
CA MET A 62 9.17 -22.45 10.94
C MET A 62 8.30 -23.64 10.55
N GLU A 63 8.86 -24.85 10.54
CA GLU A 63 8.16 -26.09 10.20
C GLU A 63 7.14 -26.53 11.28
N GLY A 64 7.12 -25.86 12.45
CA GLY A 64 6.04 -25.98 13.44
C GLY A 64 6.01 -27.28 14.25
N GLU A 65 6.88 -28.25 13.97
CA GLU A 65 6.92 -29.56 14.65
C GLU A 65 8.15 -29.77 15.55
N TRP A 66 8.35 -28.89 16.54
CA TRP A 66 9.39 -29.06 17.55
C TRP A 66 8.83 -29.48 18.92
N THR A 67 9.64 -30.20 19.69
CA THR A 67 9.31 -30.61 21.06
C THR A 67 10.47 -30.30 22.01
N TRP A 68 10.19 -30.21 23.30
CA TRP A 68 11.20 -30.05 24.33
C TRP A 68 11.47 -31.40 25.01
N ALA A 69 12.74 -31.80 25.08
CA ALA A 69 13.16 -33.00 25.79
C ALA A 69 13.97 -32.63 27.04
N TRP A 70 13.76 -33.35 28.14
CA TRP A 70 14.56 -33.18 29.34
C TRP A 70 15.99 -33.71 29.13
N GLY A 71 16.98 -32.83 29.29
CA GLY A 71 18.40 -33.18 29.31
C GLY A 71 19.01 -33.01 30.71
N ARG A 72 20.26 -33.46 30.87
CA ARG A 72 21.01 -33.40 32.15
C ARG A 72 21.19 -31.98 32.73
N LYS A 73 20.95 -30.94 31.93
CA LYS A 73 21.06 -29.52 32.32
C LYS A 73 19.74 -28.76 32.11
N GLY A 74 18.61 -29.45 32.03
CA GLY A 74 17.29 -28.88 31.75
C GLY A 74 16.76 -29.18 30.34
N LEU A 75 15.67 -28.52 29.97
CA LEU A 75 14.96 -28.70 28.70
C LEU A 75 15.87 -28.33 27.51
N ARG A 76 15.97 -29.23 26.54
CA ARG A 76 16.68 -29.03 25.27
C ARG A 76 15.72 -29.15 24.10
N PHE A 77 15.96 -28.34 23.08
CA PHE A 77 15.23 -28.41 21.81
C PHE A 77 15.48 -29.76 21.13
N ALA A 78 14.40 -30.41 20.70
CA ALA A 78 14.45 -31.64 19.94
C ALA A 78 13.58 -31.50 18.67
N PRO A 79 14.18 -31.51 17.46
CA PRO A 79 13.41 -31.58 16.23
C PRO A 79 12.76 -32.97 16.14
N ARG A 80 11.45 -33.04 15.87
CA ARG A 80 10.81 -34.33 15.57
C ARG A 80 11.34 -34.80 14.21
N ARG A 81 12.20 -35.81 14.21
CA ARG A 81 12.56 -36.49 12.96
C ARG A 81 11.29 -37.15 12.42
N GLY A 82 10.79 -36.61 11.31
CA GLY A 82 9.71 -37.21 10.54
C GLY A 82 10.02 -38.69 10.30
N ARG A 83 9.06 -39.55 10.64
CA ARG A 83 9.15 -40.99 10.46
C ARG A 83 9.31 -41.26 8.96
N ALA A 84 10.49 -41.72 8.54
CA ALA A 84 10.66 -42.29 7.20
C ALA A 84 9.67 -43.47 7.07
N ARG A 85 8.91 -43.49 5.98
CA ARG A 85 8.07 -44.62 5.58
C ARG A 85 8.91 -45.85 5.32
#